data_AF-A0A6I9WVL5-F1
#
_entry.id   AF-A0A6I9WVL5-F1
#
_cell.length_a   1.000
_cell.length_b   1.000
_cell.length_c   1.000
_cell.angle_alpha   90.00
_cell.angle_beta   90.00
_cell.angle_gamma   90.00
#
_symmetry.space_group_name_H-M   'P 1'
#
loop_
_entity.id
_entity.type
_entity.pdbx_description
1 polymer ?
#
loop_
_entity_poly.entity_id
_entity_poly.type
_entity_poly.pdbx_seq_one_letter_code
_entity_poly.pdbx_strand_id
1 'polypeptide(L)'
;MEIVVSESNRISYEQRELALEAIVRLWRIPGLPAELYLNYDCGLYCTNLYEELMKMFSKNVSLPITNGMHTIQLISLDAIIMLIIGMKIRCKGELCKPSRHEASLNLPTREDLLAIKANKRWLVLGTEKFNENPREGIAKLTEHGLLGGTPGHSDPEKVAKLLREYPGLDKKAIGEYISKKETKTFSIISCIISI
;
A
#
# COMPACT_ATOMS: atom_id res chain seq x y z
N MET A 1 -9.62 7.96 -5.01
CA MET A 1 -10.80 7.43 -4.31
C MET A 1 -11.63 8.53 -3.63
N GLU A 2 -11.00 9.59 -3.15
CA GLU A 2 -11.68 10.69 -2.41
C GLU A 2 -12.93 11.25 -3.09
N ILE A 3 -12.92 11.41 -4.42
CA ILE A 3 -14.09 11.90 -5.17
C ILE A 3 -15.29 10.95 -5.04
N VAL A 4 -15.08 9.64 -5.15
CA VAL A 4 -16.15 8.62 -5.14
C VAL A 4 -16.82 8.53 -3.77
N VAL A 5 -16.05 8.65 -2.70
CA VAL A 5 -16.53 8.52 -1.32
C VAL A 5 -16.83 9.86 -0.65
N SER A 6 -16.62 10.98 -1.36
CA SER A 6 -16.83 12.31 -0.80
C SER A 6 -18.27 12.49 -0.37
N GLU A 7 -18.50 13.14 0.76
CA GLU A 7 -19.83 13.62 1.17
C GLU A 7 -20.02 15.10 0.84
N SER A 8 -19.05 15.73 0.16
CA SER A 8 -19.11 17.14 -0.17
C SER A 8 -20.26 17.44 -1.14
N ASN A 9 -21.04 18.47 -0.81
CA ASN A 9 -22.07 19.03 -1.68
C ASN A 9 -21.51 19.66 -2.97
N ARG A 10 -20.18 19.83 -3.06
CA ARG A 10 -19.50 20.34 -4.26
C ARG A 10 -19.32 19.28 -5.35
N ILE A 11 -19.47 18.00 -5.01
CA ILE A 11 -19.30 16.87 -5.93
C ILE A 11 -20.66 16.25 -6.20
N SER A 12 -21.12 16.37 -7.45
CA SER A 12 -22.43 15.85 -7.88
C SER A 12 -22.45 14.33 -7.90
N TYR A 13 -23.65 13.74 -7.89
CA TYR A 13 -23.82 12.29 -7.98
C TYR A 13 -23.17 11.74 -9.26
N GLU A 14 -23.39 12.40 -10.40
CA GLU A 14 -22.85 12.01 -11.71
C GLU A 14 -21.33 12.03 -11.72
N GLN A 15 -20.70 12.98 -11.01
CA GLN A 15 -19.24 13.02 -10.87
C GLN A 15 -18.71 11.83 -10.06
N ARG A 16 -19.42 11.42 -9.00
CA ARG A 16 -19.05 10.22 -8.21
C ARG A 16 -19.22 8.96 -9.02
N GLU A 17 -20.33 8.85 -9.76
CA GLU A 17 -20.62 7.74 -10.67
C GLU A 17 -19.55 7.61 -11.75
N LEU A 18 -19.23 8.70 -12.45
CA LEU A 18 -18.21 8.70 -13.51
C LEU A 18 -16.82 8.33 -12.97
N ALA A 19 -16.45 8.86 -11.80
CA ALA A 19 -15.19 8.53 -11.15
C ALA A 19 -15.12 7.04 -10.76
N LEU A 20 -16.22 6.49 -10.23
CA LEU A 20 -16.32 5.08 -9.89
C LEU A 20 -16.25 4.20 -11.15
N GLU A 21 -16.96 4.57 -12.21
CA GLU A 21 -16.94 3.82 -13.46
C GLU A 21 -15.53 3.78 -14.08
N ALA A 22 -14.80 4.90 -14.04
CA ALA A 22 -13.40 4.95 -14.48
C ALA A 22 -12.50 3.99 -13.68
N ILE A 23 -12.68 3.93 -12.36
CA ILE A 23 -11.97 2.97 -11.50
C ILE A 23 -12.34 1.53 -11.86
N VAL A 24 -13.63 1.23 -12.03
CA VAL A 24 -14.08 -0.14 -12.34
C VAL A 24 -13.63 -0.57 -13.74
N ARG A 25 -13.53 0.35 -14.71
CA ARG A 25 -12.92 0.07 -16.02
C ARG A 25 -11.48 -0.42 -15.90
N LEU A 26 -10.68 0.18 -15.01
CA LEU A 26 -9.33 -0.32 -14.71
C LEU A 26 -9.40 -1.68 -14.01
N TRP A 27 -10.26 -1.82 -13.00
CA TRP A 27 -10.44 -3.06 -12.24
C TRP A 27 -10.79 -4.28 -13.10
N ARG A 28 -11.47 -4.08 -14.24
CA ARG A 28 -11.80 -5.13 -15.23
C ARG A 28 -10.60 -5.63 -16.03
N ILE A 29 -9.43 -4.98 -15.95
CA ILE A 29 -8.20 -5.46 -16.58
C ILE A 29 -7.82 -6.80 -15.91
N PRO A 30 -7.74 -7.91 -16.66
CA PRO A 30 -7.37 -9.21 -16.11
C PRO A 30 -6.02 -9.15 -15.37
N GLY A 31 -5.98 -9.67 -14.15
CA GLY A 31 -4.77 -9.67 -13.33
C GLY A 31 -4.56 -8.40 -12.48
N LEU A 32 -5.12 -7.26 -12.86
CA LEU A 32 -4.87 -5.98 -12.16
C LEU A 32 -5.18 -6.05 -10.66
N PRO A 33 -6.29 -6.62 -10.15
CA PRO A 33 -6.52 -6.69 -8.72
C PRO A 33 -5.43 -7.45 -7.95
N ALA A 34 -4.86 -8.50 -8.56
CA ALA A 34 -3.76 -9.25 -7.96
C ALA A 34 -2.44 -8.46 -8.00
N GLU A 35 -2.18 -7.74 -9.10
CA GLU A 35 -1.03 -6.84 -9.23
C GLU A 35 -1.09 -5.68 -8.23
N LEU A 36 -2.29 -5.11 -7.99
CA LEU A 36 -2.48 -4.08 -6.96
C LEU A 36 -2.19 -4.62 -5.57
N TYR A 37 -2.68 -5.83 -5.25
CA TYR A 37 -2.39 -6.46 -3.96
C TYR A 37 -0.88 -6.71 -3.79
N LEU A 38 -0.22 -7.27 -4.81
CA LEU A 38 1.21 -7.58 -4.77
C LEU A 38 2.07 -6.31 -4.63
N ASN A 39 1.81 -5.29 -5.43
CA ASN A 39 2.67 -4.12 -5.52
C ASN A 39 2.36 -3.03 -4.49
N TYR A 40 1.12 -2.95 -4.00
CA TYR A 40 0.71 -1.94 -3.02
C TYR A 40 0.51 -2.55 -1.64
N ASP A 41 -0.46 -3.45 -1.45
CA ASP A 41 -0.75 -4.04 -0.14
C ASP A 41 0.43 -4.85 0.43
N CYS A 42 1.22 -5.49 -0.43
CA CYS A 42 2.42 -6.24 -0.07
C CYS A 42 3.73 -5.48 -0.36
N GLY A 43 3.68 -4.18 -0.66
CA GLY A 43 4.87 -3.32 -0.70
C GLY A 43 5.07 -2.59 0.63
N LEU A 44 6.19 -2.81 1.33
CA LEU A 44 6.40 -2.29 2.70
C LEU A 44 6.17 -0.77 2.83
N TYR A 45 6.62 0.02 1.86
CA TYR A 45 6.50 1.49 1.85
C TYR A 45 5.29 2.01 1.07
N CYS A 46 4.41 1.11 0.61
CA CYS A 46 3.26 1.44 -0.21
C CYS A 46 1.97 1.45 0.61
N THR A 47 0.95 2.16 0.12
CA THR A 47 -0.41 2.16 0.69
C THR A 47 -1.11 0.82 0.47
N ASN A 48 -2.22 0.57 1.15
CA ASN A 48 -3.04 -0.64 0.96
C ASN A 48 -4.13 -0.40 -0.10
N LEU A 49 -3.72 -0.03 -1.30
CA LEU A 49 -4.60 0.42 -2.37
C LEU A 49 -5.65 -0.62 -2.77
N TYR A 50 -5.30 -1.91 -2.82
CA TYR A 50 -6.26 -2.97 -3.14
C TYR A 50 -7.34 -3.07 -2.05
N GLU A 51 -6.92 -3.07 -0.79
CA GLU A 51 -7.83 -3.15 0.36
C GLU A 51 -8.75 -1.93 0.44
N GLU A 52 -8.23 -0.72 0.18
CA GLU A 52 -9.02 0.52 0.15
C GLU A 52 -10.08 0.50 -0.95
N LEU A 53 -9.72 0.05 -2.16
CA LEU A 53 -10.68 -0.11 -3.27
C LEU A 53 -11.75 -1.14 -2.94
N MET A 54 -11.35 -2.30 -2.39
CA MET A 54 -12.28 -3.35 -2.01
C MET A 54 -13.25 -2.89 -0.91
N LYS A 55 -12.76 -2.18 0.11
CA LYS A 55 -13.59 -1.56 1.15
C LYS A 55 -14.57 -0.55 0.56
N MET A 56 -14.13 0.28 -0.38
CA MET A 56 -14.99 1.25 -1.08
C MET A 56 -16.12 0.53 -1.83
N PHE A 57 -15.82 -0.50 -2.62
CA PHE A 57 -16.84 -1.28 -3.33
C PHE A 57 -17.83 -1.92 -2.35
N SER A 58 -17.34 -2.57 -1.28
CA SER A 58 -18.21 -3.18 -0.27
C SER A 58 -19.10 -2.18 0.43
N LYS A 59 -18.56 -1.01 0.82
CA LYS A 59 -19.34 0.07 1.44
C LYS A 59 -20.45 0.54 0.50
N ASN A 60 -20.13 0.77 -0.78
CA ASN A 60 -21.10 1.21 -1.78
C ASN A 60 -22.22 0.19 -1.97
N VAL A 61 -21.92 -1.11 -2.04
CA VAL A 61 -22.93 -2.18 -2.15
C VAL A 61 -23.84 -2.21 -0.92
N SER A 62 -23.31 -1.91 0.27
CA SER A 62 -24.07 -1.94 1.53
C SER A 62 -24.94 -0.71 1.80
N LEU A 63 -24.90 0.32 0.94
CA LEU A 63 -25.68 1.54 1.15
C LEU A 63 -27.19 1.27 1.09
N PRO A 64 -28.01 1.89 1.96
CA PRO A 64 -29.46 1.72 1.93
C PRO A 64 -30.03 2.06 0.54
N ILE A 65 -30.87 1.16 0.04
CA ILE A 65 -31.64 1.36 -1.19
C ILE A 65 -32.79 2.31 -0.83
N THR A 66 -32.53 3.62 -0.86
CA THR A 66 -33.58 4.63 -0.79
C THR A 66 -34.12 4.91 -2.20
N ASN A 67 -35.35 5.44 -2.30
CA ASN A 67 -36.01 5.69 -3.58
C ASN A 67 -35.18 6.65 -4.46
N GLY A 68 -34.46 6.09 -5.44
CA GLY A 68 -33.67 6.84 -6.43
C GLY A 68 -32.23 6.34 -6.58
N MET A 69 -31.91 5.86 -7.80
CA MET A 69 -30.59 5.57 -8.39
C MET A 69 -29.67 4.58 -7.66
N HIS A 70 -29.58 3.37 -8.22
CA HIS A 70 -28.74 2.26 -7.73
C HIS A 70 -27.42 2.09 -8.50
N THR A 71 -27.05 3.05 -9.35
CA THR A 71 -25.97 2.85 -10.32
C THR A 71 -24.62 2.63 -9.64
N ILE A 72 -24.30 3.40 -8.59
CA ILE A 72 -23.10 3.23 -7.79
C ILE A 72 -23.04 1.84 -7.12
N GLN A 73 -24.17 1.36 -6.60
CA GLN A 73 -24.30 0.04 -5.99
C GLN A 73 -24.07 -1.06 -7.05
N LEU A 74 -24.68 -0.94 -8.23
CA LEU A 74 -24.53 -1.89 -9.33
C LEU A 74 -23.10 -1.92 -9.89
N ILE A 75 -22.48 -0.76 -10.12
CA ILE A 75 -21.10 -0.66 -10.58
C ILE A 75 -20.14 -1.30 -9.55
N SER A 76 -20.37 -1.04 -8.26
CA SER A 76 -19.55 -1.62 -7.18
C SER A 76 -19.75 -3.13 -7.07
N LEU A 77 -20.99 -3.61 -7.20
CA LEU A 77 -21.29 -5.04 -7.19
C LEU A 77 -20.64 -5.76 -8.38
N ASP A 78 -20.68 -5.18 -9.58
CA ASP A 78 -20.02 -5.70 -10.77
C ASP A 78 -18.50 -5.87 -10.55
N ALA A 79 -17.84 -4.90 -9.91
CA ALA A 79 -16.42 -4.99 -9.58
C ALA A 79 -16.10 -6.18 -8.65
N ILE A 80 -16.95 -6.44 -7.65
CA ILE A 80 -16.80 -7.55 -6.71
C ILE A 80 -17.05 -8.89 -7.42
N ILE A 81 -18.12 -8.99 -8.21
CA ILE A 81 -18.44 -10.21 -8.98
C ILE A 81 -17.31 -10.53 -9.96
N MET A 82 -16.76 -9.53 -10.66
CA MET A 82 -15.63 -9.69 -11.57
C MET A 82 -14.40 -10.27 -10.87
N LEU A 83 -14.11 -9.83 -9.65
CA LEU A 83 -13.02 -10.38 -8.85
C LEU A 83 -13.24 -11.87 -8.54
N ILE A 84 -14.44 -12.24 -8.10
CA ILE A 84 -14.80 -13.63 -7.76
C ILE A 84 -14.73 -14.53 -8.99
N ILE A 85 -15.27 -14.06 -10.12
CA ILE A 85 -15.20 -14.77 -11.40
C ILE A 85 -13.73 -14.99 -11.81
N GLY A 86 -12.89 -13.95 -11.70
CA GLY A 86 -11.47 -14.05 -11.99
C GLY A 86 -10.74 -15.05 -11.09
N MET A 87 -11.08 -15.09 -9.80
CA MET A 87 -10.54 -16.10 -8.87
C MET A 87 -10.95 -17.52 -9.27
N LYS A 88 -12.23 -17.72 -9.59
CA LYS A 88 -12.76 -19.02 -10.04
C LYS A 88 -12.03 -19.54 -11.27
N ILE A 89 -11.80 -18.69 -12.27
CA ILE A 89 -11.09 -19.07 -13.50
C ILE A 89 -9.67 -19.52 -13.18
N ARG A 90 -8.93 -18.76 -12.37
CA ARG A 90 -7.56 -19.10 -11.96
C ARG A 90 -7.48 -20.39 -11.15
N CYS A 91 -8.44 -20.64 -10.26
CA CYS A 91 -8.50 -21.88 -9.47
C CYS A 91 -8.65 -23.14 -10.34
N LYS A 92 -9.29 -23.01 -11.51
CA LYS A 92 -9.43 -24.13 -12.45
C LYS A 92 -8.22 -24.34 -13.35
N GLY A 93 -7.20 -23.47 -13.28
CA GLY A 93 -6.10 -23.46 -14.24
C GLY A 93 -6.52 -23.04 -15.65
N GLU A 94 -7.73 -22.49 -15.81
CA GLU A 94 -8.18 -21.92 -17.08
C GLU A 94 -7.39 -20.63 -17.33
N LEU A 95 -6.91 -20.46 -18.56
CA LEU A 95 -6.13 -19.27 -18.93
C LEU A 95 -7.05 -18.05 -18.90
N CYS A 96 -6.96 -17.23 -17.85
CA CYS A 96 -7.39 -15.84 -17.94
C CYS A 96 -6.63 -15.22 -19.12
N LYS A 97 -7.25 -14.30 -19.87
CA LYS A 97 -6.53 -13.48 -20.86
C LYS A 97 -5.19 -13.05 -20.22
N PRO A 98 -4.04 -13.36 -20.86
CA PRO A 98 -2.76 -13.12 -20.24
C PRO A 98 -2.66 -11.66 -19.81
N SER A 99 -2.02 -11.40 -18.66
CA SER A 99 -1.66 -10.02 -18.32
C SER A 99 -0.88 -9.45 -19.50
N ARG A 100 -1.02 -8.14 -19.74
CA ARG A 100 -0.26 -7.46 -20.80
C ARG A 100 1.26 -7.55 -20.55
N HIS A 101 1.66 -7.93 -19.33
CA HIS A 101 3.03 -8.11 -18.91
C HIS A 101 3.29 -9.55 -18.50
N GLU A 102 4.46 -10.07 -18.85
CA GLU A 102 4.93 -11.35 -18.34
C GLU A 102 5.13 -11.28 -16.82
N ALA A 103 4.86 -12.39 -16.14
CA ALA A 103 5.11 -12.50 -14.72
C ALA A 103 6.62 -12.37 -14.45
N SER A 104 6.98 -11.63 -13.39
CA SER A 104 8.37 -11.59 -12.91
C SER A 104 8.87 -13.00 -12.62
N LEU A 105 10.12 -13.29 -12.99
CA LEU A 105 10.77 -14.56 -12.66
C LEU A 105 10.98 -14.75 -11.15
N ASN A 106 10.96 -13.66 -10.38
CA ASN A 106 11.21 -13.63 -8.93
C ASN A 106 9.97 -13.19 -8.17
N LEU A 107 8.87 -13.95 -8.27
CA LEU A 107 7.67 -13.68 -7.46
C LEU A 107 7.91 -14.09 -6.00
N PRO A 108 7.56 -13.23 -5.01
CA PRO A 108 7.60 -13.61 -3.60
C PRO A 108 6.67 -14.78 -3.29
N THR A 109 7.04 -15.59 -2.30
CA THR A 109 6.16 -16.67 -1.81
C THR A 109 4.96 -16.11 -1.07
N ARG A 110 3.92 -16.93 -0.87
CA ARG A 110 2.75 -16.53 -0.08
C ARG A 110 3.16 -16.12 1.34
N GLU A 111 4.10 -16.86 1.92
CA GLU A 111 4.64 -16.64 3.26
C GLU A 111 5.36 -15.27 3.32
N ASP A 112 6.15 -14.92 2.30
CA ASP A 112 6.80 -13.61 2.19
C ASP A 112 5.77 -12.48 2.14
N LEU A 113 4.72 -12.62 1.31
CA LEU A 113 3.66 -11.62 1.18
C LEU A 113 2.90 -11.39 2.48
N LEU A 114 2.58 -12.45 3.21
CA LEU A 114 1.93 -12.38 4.50
C LEU A 114 2.83 -11.72 5.55
N ALA A 115 4.12 -12.05 5.56
CA ALA A 115 5.10 -11.43 6.46
C ALA A 115 5.25 -9.93 6.18
N ILE A 116 5.38 -9.53 4.91
CA ILE A 116 5.47 -8.11 4.53
C ILE A 116 4.20 -7.36 4.95
N LYS A 117 3.02 -7.91 4.66
CA LYS A 117 1.75 -7.28 5.03
C LYS A 117 1.62 -7.13 6.55
N ALA A 118 2.03 -8.13 7.32
CA ALA A 118 2.03 -8.06 8.79
C ALA A 118 3.02 -7.02 9.35
N ASN A 119 4.14 -6.79 8.65
CA ASN A 119 5.17 -5.84 9.09
C ASN A 119 4.80 -4.37 8.88
N LYS A 120 3.85 -4.06 7.99
CA LYS A 120 3.37 -2.68 7.77
C LYS A 120 2.91 -1.99 9.05
N ARG A 121 2.27 -2.72 9.98
CA ARG A 121 1.83 -2.13 11.27
C ARG A 121 3.01 -1.59 12.08
N TRP A 122 4.14 -2.30 12.05
CA TRP A 122 5.35 -1.90 12.78
C TRP A 122 6.05 -0.75 12.10
N LEU A 123 5.97 -0.65 10.77
CA LEU A 123 6.42 0.53 10.04
C LEU A 123 5.65 1.78 10.48
N VAL A 124 4.31 1.70 10.55
CA VAL A 124 3.47 2.83 10.99
C VAL A 124 3.84 3.27 12.41
N LEU A 125 3.84 2.35 13.38
CA LEU A 125 4.16 2.65 14.77
C LEU A 125 5.60 3.16 14.95
N GLY A 126 6.56 2.58 14.22
CA GLY A 126 7.96 3.02 14.26
C GLY A 126 8.15 4.39 13.61
N THR A 127 7.33 4.76 12.63
CA THR A 127 7.34 6.08 11.98
C THR A 127 6.76 7.15 12.89
N GLU A 128 5.60 6.89 13.50
CA GLU A 128 5.03 7.78 14.52
C GLU A 128 6.07 8.07 15.61
N LYS A 129 6.72 7.00 16.09
CA LYS A 129 7.78 7.12 17.08
C LYS A 129 9.02 7.85 16.58
N PHE A 130 9.40 7.68 15.32
CA PHE A 130 10.51 8.39 14.70
C PHE A 130 10.24 9.89 14.63
N ASN A 131 9.02 10.28 14.24
CA ASN A 131 8.63 11.68 14.12
C ASN A 131 8.60 12.40 15.48
N GLU A 132 8.38 11.66 16.58
CA GLU A 132 8.52 12.16 17.96
C GLU A 132 9.98 12.16 18.45
N ASN A 133 10.66 11.02 18.28
CA ASN A 133 12.04 10.80 18.71
C ASN A 133 12.74 9.86 17.71
N PRO A 134 13.58 10.41 16.80
CA PRO A 134 14.16 9.63 15.71
C PRO A 134 14.97 8.41 16.16
N ARG A 135 15.68 8.50 17.29
CA ARG A 135 16.48 7.37 17.80
C ARG A 135 15.59 6.23 18.28
N GLU A 136 14.52 6.55 19.01
CA GLU A 136 13.55 5.55 19.49
C GLU A 136 12.79 4.92 18.32
N GLY A 137 12.44 5.70 17.29
CA GLY A 137 11.81 5.18 16.08
C GLY A 137 12.68 4.17 15.34
N ILE A 138 13.96 4.48 15.11
CA ILE A 138 14.90 3.54 14.49
C ILE A 138 15.09 2.28 15.35
N ALA A 139 15.20 2.43 16.68
CA ALA A 139 15.29 1.29 17.58
C ALA A 139 14.05 0.40 17.49
N LYS A 140 12.84 0.99 17.45
CA LYS A 140 11.57 0.27 17.33
C LYS A 140 11.47 -0.51 16.02
N LEU A 141 11.86 0.11 14.90
CA LEU A 141 11.86 -0.55 13.59
C LEU A 141 12.91 -1.68 13.52
N THR A 142 14.04 -1.52 14.20
CA THR A 142 15.09 -2.55 14.29
C THR A 142 14.66 -3.74 15.14
N GLU A 143 13.99 -3.49 16.27
CA GLU A 143 13.43 -4.53 17.16
C GLU A 143 12.50 -5.49 16.41
N HIS A 144 11.70 -4.95 15.50
CA HIS A 144 10.78 -5.73 14.66
C HIS A 144 11.40 -6.24 13.35
N GLY A 145 12.72 -6.10 13.18
CA GLY A 145 13.48 -6.67 12.05
C GLY A 145 13.37 -5.90 10.74
N LEU A 146 12.75 -4.72 10.71
CA LEU A 146 12.52 -3.97 9.46
C LEU A 146 13.80 -3.32 8.92
N LEU A 147 14.75 -2.99 9.80
CA LEU A 147 16.01 -2.31 9.44
C LEU A 147 17.22 -3.22 9.45
N GLY A 148 17.02 -4.55 9.48
CA GLY A 148 18.11 -5.53 9.50
C GLY A 148 19.09 -5.37 10.66
N GLY A 149 20.20 -6.08 10.57
CA GLY A 149 21.26 -6.10 11.58
C GLY A 149 20.92 -6.93 12.83
N THR A 150 21.74 -6.79 13.88
CA THR A 150 21.56 -7.48 15.16
C THR A 150 20.76 -6.60 16.14
N PRO A 151 20.14 -7.15 17.20
CA PRO A 151 19.49 -6.34 18.22
C PRO A 151 20.42 -5.22 18.73
N GLY A 152 20.00 -3.96 18.55
CA GLY A 152 20.78 -2.76 18.88
C GLY A 152 21.70 -2.22 17.77
N HIS A 153 21.77 -2.87 16.62
CA HIS A 153 22.58 -2.47 15.46
C HIS A 153 21.74 -2.57 14.18
N SER A 154 21.22 -1.45 13.70
CA SER A 154 20.54 -1.37 12.40
C SER A 154 21.53 -1.41 11.24
N ASP A 155 21.07 -1.92 10.10
CA ASP A 155 21.81 -1.89 8.84
C ASP A 155 21.79 -0.46 8.26
N PRO A 156 22.95 0.20 8.08
CA PRO A 156 23.03 1.57 7.57
C PRO A 156 22.36 1.75 6.20
N GLU A 157 22.40 0.75 5.32
CA GLU A 157 21.79 0.83 3.99
C GLU A 157 20.26 0.81 4.09
N LYS A 158 19.70 -0.04 4.95
CA LYS A 158 18.26 -0.10 5.18
C LYS A 158 17.74 1.15 5.88
N VAL A 159 18.51 1.71 6.81
CA VAL A 159 18.18 3.00 7.43
C VAL A 159 18.21 4.11 6.37
N ALA A 160 19.28 4.20 5.55
CA ALA A 160 19.36 5.17 4.47
C ALA A 160 18.17 5.05 3.49
N LYS A 161 17.81 3.82 3.12
CA LYS A 161 16.66 3.53 2.27
C LYS A 161 15.35 4.01 2.88
N LEU A 162 15.12 3.72 4.17
CA LEU A 162 13.94 4.20 4.90
C LEU A 162 13.86 5.74 4.88
N LEU A 163 14.95 6.42 5.28
CA LEU A 163 14.99 7.88 5.38
C LEU A 163 14.77 8.57 4.02
N ARG A 164 15.16 7.92 2.92
CA ARG A 164 15.04 8.45 1.56
C ARG A 164 13.70 8.15 0.91
N GLU A 165 13.22 6.91 1.03
CA GLU A 165 12.13 6.40 0.18
C GLU A 165 10.77 6.39 0.88
N TYR A 166 10.71 6.37 2.22
CA TYR A 166 9.44 6.27 2.92
C TYR A 166 8.83 7.67 3.20
N PRO A 167 7.72 8.04 2.54
CA PRO A 167 7.19 9.41 2.61
C PRO A 167 6.55 9.77 3.97
N GLY A 168 6.33 8.80 4.86
CA GLY A 168 5.70 9.02 6.16
C GLY A 168 6.62 9.66 7.21
N LEU A 169 7.93 9.76 6.95
CA LEU A 169 8.87 10.38 7.88
C LEU A 169 8.86 11.91 7.74
N ASP A 170 8.86 12.59 8.89
CA ASP A 170 8.98 14.03 8.96
C ASP A 170 10.38 14.50 8.56
N LYS A 171 10.45 15.47 7.64
CA LYS A 171 11.73 15.95 7.08
C LYS A 171 12.61 16.64 8.12
N LYS A 172 12.01 17.29 9.12
CA LYS A 172 12.76 17.93 10.20
C LYS A 172 13.34 16.85 11.13
N ALA A 173 12.56 15.83 11.49
CA ALA A 173 13.00 14.67 12.26
C ALA A 173 14.15 13.91 11.57
N ILE A 174 14.10 13.76 10.23
CA ILE A 174 15.21 13.22 9.44
C ILE A 174 16.47 14.08 9.63
N GLY A 175 16.34 15.40 9.47
CA GLY A 175 17.44 16.36 9.66
C GLY A 175 18.07 16.29 11.06
N GLU A 176 17.25 16.21 12.10
CA GLU A 176 17.68 16.04 13.49
C GLU A 176 18.40 14.71 13.73
N TYR A 177 17.99 13.64 13.04
CA TYR A 177 18.64 12.34 13.15
C TYR A 177 20.02 12.33 12.49
N ILE A 178 20.12 12.82 11.25
CA ILE A 178 21.36 12.80 10.47
C ILE A 178 22.40 13.83 10.93
N SER A 179 21.98 14.89 11.62
CA SER A 179 22.91 15.93 12.11
C SER A 179 23.64 15.55 13.41
N LYS A 180 23.20 14.50 14.11
CA LYS A 180 23.86 14.04 15.34
C LYS A 180 25.18 13.36 15.00
N LYS A 181 26.27 13.85 15.59
CA LYS A 181 27.64 13.31 15.47
C LYS A 181 27.77 11.96 16.19
N GLU A 182 27.17 10.93 15.61
CA GLU A 182 27.36 9.53 16.00
C GLU A 182 28.01 8.76 14.84
N THR A 183 28.88 7.81 15.18
CA THR A 183 29.63 7.00 14.21
C THR A 183 28.71 6.27 13.22
N LYS A 184 27.52 5.85 13.67
CA LYS A 184 26.51 5.18 12.84
C LYS A 184 25.89 6.13 11.80
N THR A 185 25.73 7.41 12.14
CA THR A 185 25.16 8.44 11.26
C THR A 185 26.03 8.72 10.05
N PHE A 186 27.35 8.68 10.20
CA PHE A 186 28.29 8.88 9.09
C PHE A 186 28.15 7.81 8.00
N SER A 187 27.98 6.54 8.41
CA SER A 187 27.78 5.43 7.46
C SER A 187 26.46 5.59 6.70
N ILE A 188 25.38 6.00 7.38
CA ILE A 188 24.07 6.26 6.78
C ILE A 188 24.16 7.41 5.77
N ILE A 189 24.82 8.52 6.12
CA ILE A 189 25.02 9.67 5.21
C ILE A 189 25.82 9.23 3.97
N SER A 190 26.87 8.42 4.16
CA SER A 190 27.63 7.87 3.03
C SER A 190 26.72 7.07 2.09
N CYS A 191 25.85 6.21 2.61
CA CYS A 191 24.90 5.44 1.80
C CYS A 191 23.88 6.33 1.07
N ILE A 192 23.46 7.44 1.68
CA ILE A 192 22.53 8.40 1.04
C ILE A 192 23.20 9.12 -0.14
N ILE A 193 24.49 9.46 -0.03
CA ILE A 193 25.24 10.23 -1.05
C ILE A 193 25.77 9.33 -2.18
N SER A 194 25.98 8.03 -1.93
CA SER A 194 26.64 7.11 -2.87
C SER A 194 25.73 6.46 -3.92
N ILE A 195 24.48 6.92 -4.05
CA ILE A 195 23.46 6.42 -5.01
C ILE A 195 22.87 7.62 -5.74
#